data_AF-Q2CAZ1-F1
#
_entry.id   AF-Q2CAZ1-F1
#
_cell.length_a   1.000
_cell.length_b   1.000
_cell.length_c   1.000
_cell.angle_alpha   90.00
_cell.angle_beta   90.00
_cell.angle_gamma   90.00
#
_symmetry.space_group_name_H-M   'P 1'
#
loop_
_entity.id
_entity.type
_entity.pdbx_description
1 polymer ?
#
loop_
_entity_poly.entity_id
_entity_poly.type
_entity_poly.pdbx_seq_one_letter_code
_entity_poly.pdbx_strand_id
1 'polypeptide(L)'
;MADLLTLENITNLLMLCFLQAVLGFDNLLYISIESQRAPVASQRAVRFWGIIIAVTLRIVLLFLMVTLLDRLEAPFYVLDWEGVITGGVNFATIVYAIGGAFIMYTAVKEISHMLSLHDPSHDVEAKSGKSAASVVALIVFMNLIFSFDSVLSAIAITQVFAVLATAIILSGVAMLVLADGVTRFLQKNRMYEVLGLFILLIVGVVLLGEAGQAAVHGAEAMGMAHEEAKALALRVFGYEIVPMSKSTFYFSVIVLVAVEIIQSGYSRKLNAERKALQSHHS
;
A
#
# COMPACT_ATOMS: atom_id res chain seq x y z
N MET A 1 -20.05 -0.90 -17.73
CA MET A 1 -19.65 -2.33 -17.87
C MET A 1 -18.62 -2.54 -18.98
N ALA A 2 -18.60 -1.74 -20.07
CA ALA A 2 -17.62 -1.85 -21.16
C ALA A 2 -16.21 -1.27 -20.85
N ASP A 3 -16.02 -0.50 -19.77
CA ASP A 3 -14.73 0.12 -19.45
C ASP A 3 -13.68 -0.81 -18.85
N LEU A 4 -14.05 -1.96 -18.27
CA LEU A 4 -13.09 -2.84 -17.59
C LEU A 4 -12.11 -3.53 -18.55
N LEU A 5 -12.50 -3.71 -19.81
CA LEU A 5 -11.74 -4.50 -20.80
C LEU A 5 -10.83 -3.67 -21.71
N THR A 6 -10.61 -2.38 -21.39
CA THR A 6 -9.60 -1.60 -22.11
C THR A 6 -8.20 -2.07 -21.73
N LEU A 7 -7.25 -1.97 -22.66
CA LEU A 7 -5.85 -2.39 -22.40
C LEU A 7 -5.24 -1.64 -21.21
N GLU A 8 -5.58 -0.36 -21.05
CA GLU A 8 -5.16 0.45 -19.90
C GLU A 8 -5.74 -0.10 -18.59
N ASN A 9 -7.05 -0.36 -18.54
CA ASN A 9 -7.69 -0.81 -17.30
C ASN A 9 -7.29 -2.24 -16.91
N ILE A 10 -7.02 -3.11 -17.89
CA ILE A 10 -6.44 -4.44 -17.63
C ILE A 10 -5.04 -4.30 -17.05
N THR A 11 -4.21 -3.40 -17.59
CA THR A 11 -2.86 -3.16 -17.08
C THR A 11 -2.90 -2.60 -15.65
N ASN A 12 -3.77 -1.62 -15.40
CA ASN A 12 -4.00 -1.07 -14.06
C ASN A 12 -4.50 -2.16 -13.10
N LEU A 13 -5.45 -3.00 -13.52
CA LEU A 13 -5.96 -4.11 -12.72
C LEU A 13 -4.87 -5.11 -12.35
N LEU A 14 -4.04 -5.51 -13.32
CA LEU A 14 -2.92 -6.42 -13.08
C LEU A 14 -1.93 -5.82 -12.09
N MET A 15 -1.59 -4.54 -12.27
CA MET A 15 -0.71 -3.82 -11.36
C MET A 15 -1.31 -3.72 -9.96
N LEU A 16 -2.59 -3.38 -9.83
CA LEU A 16 -3.29 -3.31 -8.55
C LEU A 16 -3.37 -4.66 -7.86
N CYS A 17 -3.67 -5.73 -8.59
CA CYS A 17 -3.67 -7.09 -8.04
C CYS A 17 -2.27 -7.47 -7.54
N PHE A 18 -1.22 -7.13 -8.29
CA PHE A 18 0.17 -7.35 -7.87
C PHE A 18 0.52 -6.56 -6.60
N LEU A 19 0.24 -5.26 -6.59
CA LEU A 19 0.47 -4.40 -5.43
C LEU A 19 -0.32 -4.85 -4.21
N GLN A 20 -1.57 -5.23 -4.37
CA GLN A 20 -2.39 -5.73 -3.27
C GLN A 20 -1.94 -7.10 -2.78
N ALA A 21 -1.35 -7.94 -3.63
CA ALA A 21 -0.75 -9.19 -3.18
C ALA A 21 0.53 -8.92 -2.36
N VAL A 22 1.35 -7.96 -2.78
CA VAL A 22 2.60 -7.59 -2.11
C VAL A 22 2.33 -6.81 -0.82
N LEU A 23 1.53 -5.73 -0.86
CA LEU A 23 1.14 -4.90 0.29
C LEU A 23 0.10 -5.58 1.21
N GLY A 24 -0.69 -6.49 0.65
CA GLY A 24 -1.64 -7.30 1.42
C GLY A 24 -0.97 -8.36 2.28
N PHE A 25 0.35 -8.54 2.14
CA PHE A 25 1.13 -9.42 2.98
C PHE A 25 1.07 -9.04 4.45
N ASP A 26 1.40 -7.80 4.81
CA ASP A 26 1.45 -7.36 6.21
C ASP A 26 0.08 -7.49 6.87
N ASN A 27 -0.95 -7.16 6.10
CA ASN A 27 -2.34 -7.37 6.46
C ASN A 27 -2.65 -8.85 6.75
N LEU A 28 -2.20 -9.77 5.88
CA LEU A 28 -2.42 -11.20 6.04
C LEU A 28 -1.59 -11.81 7.19
N LEU A 29 -0.32 -11.40 7.35
CA LEU A 29 0.52 -11.81 8.48
C LEU A 29 -0.11 -11.42 9.80
N TYR A 30 -0.55 -10.16 9.90
CA TYR A 30 -1.20 -9.67 11.10
C TYR A 30 -2.46 -10.49 11.41
N ILE A 31 -3.33 -10.70 10.42
CA ILE A 31 -4.51 -11.56 10.56
C ILE A 31 -4.12 -12.97 11.01
N SER A 32 -3.07 -13.55 10.43
CA SER A 32 -2.62 -14.90 10.73
C SER A 32 -2.08 -15.02 12.15
N ILE A 33 -1.21 -14.10 12.57
CA ILE A 33 -0.62 -14.06 13.92
C ILE A 33 -1.69 -13.76 14.97
N GLU A 34 -2.54 -12.76 14.75
CA GLU A 34 -3.56 -12.39 15.74
C GLU A 34 -4.64 -13.48 15.83
N SER A 35 -4.98 -14.16 14.72
CA SER A 35 -5.92 -15.30 14.74
C SER A 35 -5.44 -16.46 15.62
N GLN A 36 -4.13 -16.65 15.79
CA GLN A 36 -3.57 -17.70 16.66
C GLN A 36 -3.77 -17.41 18.15
N ARG A 37 -4.11 -16.16 18.52
CA ARG A 37 -4.43 -15.78 19.91
C ARG A 37 -5.86 -16.15 20.30
N ALA A 38 -6.70 -16.54 19.33
CA ALA A 38 -8.03 -17.08 19.59
C ALA A 38 -7.95 -18.56 20.02
N PRO A 39 -8.98 -19.09 20.71
CA PRO A 39 -9.07 -20.51 21.05
C PRO A 39 -8.88 -21.39 19.80
N VAL A 40 -8.11 -22.48 19.93
CA VAL A 40 -7.68 -23.34 18.81
C VAL A 40 -8.85 -23.79 17.92
N ALA A 41 -10.01 -24.10 18.53
CA ALA A 41 -11.22 -24.50 17.81
C ALA A 41 -11.81 -23.37 16.92
N SER A 42 -11.56 -22.11 17.26
CA SER A 42 -12.15 -20.93 16.61
C SER A 42 -11.19 -20.20 15.66
N GLN A 43 -9.89 -20.54 15.62
CA GLN A 43 -8.89 -19.79 14.86
C GLN A 43 -9.21 -19.71 13.36
N ARG A 44 -9.66 -20.80 12.74
CA ARG A 44 -10.07 -20.82 11.33
C ARG A 44 -11.26 -19.91 11.05
N ALA A 45 -12.27 -19.95 11.93
CA ALA A 45 -13.46 -19.10 11.80
C ALA A 45 -13.10 -17.62 12.00
N VAL A 46 -12.28 -17.30 13.00
CA VAL A 46 -11.78 -15.94 13.27
C VAL A 46 -11.02 -15.39 12.06
N ARG A 47 -10.17 -16.21 11.42
CA ARG A 47 -9.46 -15.82 10.21
C ARG A 47 -10.39 -15.56 9.04
N PHE A 48 -11.32 -16.48 8.78
CA PHE A 48 -12.28 -16.36 7.69
C PHE A 48 -13.13 -15.09 7.82
N TRP A 49 -13.75 -14.90 8.99
CA TRP A 49 -14.57 -13.71 9.26
C TRP A 49 -13.72 -12.43 9.29
N GLY A 50 -12.51 -12.48 9.84
CA GLY A 50 -11.56 -11.36 9.80
C GLY A 50 -11.27 -10.90 8.38
N ILE A 51 -11.00 -11.82 7.46
CA ILE A 51 -10.72 -11.50 6.05
C ILE A 51 -11.98 -10.97 5.35
N ILE A 52 -13.14 -11.60 5.53
CA ILE A 52 -14.40 -11.14 4.90
C ILE A 52 -14.77 -9.72 5.35
N ILE A 53 -14.69 -9.45 6.67
CA ILE A 53 -14.99 -8.12 7.21
C ILE A 53 -13.95 -7.10 6.72
N ALA A 54 -12.66 -7.45 6.71
CA ALA A 54 -11.60 -6.61 6.18
C ALA A 54 -11.83 -6.19 4.72
N VAL A 55 -12.11 -7.15 3.84
CA VAL A 55 -12.39 -6.89 2.42
C VAL A 55 -13.64 -6.02 2.26
N THR A 56 -14.69 -6.30 3.02
CA THR A 56 -15.92 -5.50 3.00
C THR A 56 -15.65 -4.05 3.42
N LEU A 57 -14.93 -3.85 4.52
CA LEU A 57 -14.56 -2.52 5.01
C LEU A 57 -13.66 -1.78 4.02
N ARG A 58 -12.77 -2.48 3.30
CA ARG A 58 -11.98 -1.87 2.23
C ARG A 58 -12.83 -1.32 1.11
N ILE A 59 -13.85 -2.06 0.67
CA ILE A 59 -14.77 -1.59 -0.38
C ILE A 59 -15.57 -0.38 0.10
N VAL A 60 -16.04 -0.41 1.35
CA VAL A 60 -16.74 0.73 1.98
C VAL A 60 -15.82 1.95 2.09
N LEU A 61 -14.59 1.76 2.56
CA LEU A 61 -13.59 2.82 2.69
C LEU A 61 -13.22 3.39 1.31
N LEU A 62 -13.05 2.54 0.30
CA LEU A 62 -12.81 2.97 -1.08
C LEU A 62 -13.95 3.84 -1.59
N PHE A 63 -15.19 3.39 -1.42
CA PHE A 63 -16.37 4.16 -1.82
C PHE A 63 -16.43 5.51 -1.10
N LEU A 64 -16.19 5.51 0.21
CA LEU A 64 -16.15 6.73 1.02
C LEU A 64 -15.05 7.68 0.55
N MET A 65 -13.84 7.18 0.30
CA MET A 65 -12.71 8.00 -0.14
C MET A 65 -12.95 8.62 -1.50
N VAL A 66 -13.36 7.83 -2.50
CA VAL A 66 -13.68 8.35 -3.84
C VAL A 66 -14.78 9.41 -3.74
N THR A 67 -15.86 9.13 -2.99
CA THR A 67 -16.94 10.10 -2.82
C THR A 67 -16.48 11.38 -2.11
N LEU A 68 -15.64 11.29 -1.08
CA LEU A 68 -15.14 12.46 -0.36
C LEU A 68 -14.18 13.29 -1.22
N LEU A 69 -13.31 12.64 -2.00
CA LEU A 69 -12.40 13.31 -2.92
C LEU A 69 -13.18 14.08 -3.99
N ASP A 70 -14.19 13.45 -4.60
CA ASP A 70 -15.06 14.08 -5.62
C ASP A 70 -15.94 15.21 -5.04
N ARG A 71 -16.37 15.10 -3.77
CA ARG A 71 -17.25 16.10 -3.15
C ARG A 71 -16.52 17.29 -2.56
N LEU A 72 -15.22 17.17 -2.31
CA LEU A 72 -14.41 18.17 -1.62
C LEU A 72 -13.26 18.67 -2.51
N GLU A 73 -13.58 18.88 -3.79
CA GLU A 73 -12.66 19.37 -4.82
C GLU A 73 -12.26 20.84 -4.61
N ALA A 74 -13.17 21.64 -4.04
CA ALA A 74 -12.97 23.07 -3.86
C ALA A 74 -11.76 23.39 -2.96
N PRO A 75 -10.79 24.20 -3.43
CA PRO A 75 -9.72 24.70 -2.58
C PRO A 75 -10.32 25.61 -1.51
N PHE A 76 -10.15 25.25 -0.24
CA PHE A 76 -10.66 26.03 0.89
C PHE A 76 -9.61 26.99 1.45
N TYR A 77 -8.33 26.80 1.11
CA TYR A 77 -7.24 27.67 1.54
C TYR A 77 -6.18 27.80 0.45
N VAL A 78 -5.56 28.96 0.33
CA VAL A 78 -4.42 29.20 -0.57
C VAL A 78 -3.25 29.63 0.30
N LEU A 79 -2.17 28.85 0.24
CA LEU A 79 -0.90 29.16 0.87
C LEU A 79 -0.20 30.23 0.04
N ASP A 80 0.23 31.30 0.70
CA ASP A 80 0.99 32.40 0.09
C ASP A 80 2.21 32.74 0.94
N TRP A 81 2.98 31.70 1.31
CA TRP A 81 4.24 31.90 2.01
C TRP A 81 5.34 32.10 0.98
N GLU A 82 5.54 33.37 0.63
CA GLU A 82 6.49 33.81 -0.39
C GLU A 82 7.89 33.18 -0.17
N GLY A 83 8.39 32.51 -1.22
CA GLY A 83 9.71 31.86 -1.22
C GLY A 83 9.80 30.49 -0.53
N VAL A 84 8.75 30.05 0.19
CA VAL A 84 8.79 28.77 0.93
C VAL A 84 7.73 27.80 0.40
N ILE A 85 6.44 28.11 0.56
CA ILE A 85 5.33 27.28 0.09
C ILE A 85 4.20 28.16 -0.43
N THR A 86 3.80 27.94 -1.68
CA THR A 86 2.61 28.58 -2.27
C THR A 86 1.71 27.55 -2.94
N GLY A 87 0.42 27.84 -3.07
CA GLY A 87 -0.54 26.99 -3.79
C GLY A 87 -1.84 26.72 -3.05
N GLY A 88 -2.80 26.12 -3.74
CA GLY A 88 -4.12 25.79 -3.20
C GLY A 88 -4.09 24.54 -2.32
N VAL A 89 -4.98 24.50 -1.34
CA VAL A 89 -5.21 23.36 -0.46
C VAL A 89 -6.69 23.00 -0.51
N ASN A 90 -6.98 21.80 -0.99
CA ASN A 90 -8.29 21.16 -0.87
C ASN A 90 -8.18 19.88 -0.02
N PHE A 91 -9.28 19.12 0.06
CA PHE A 91 -9.30 17.91 0.88
C PHE A 91 -8.31 16.86 0.37
N ALA A 92 -8.24 16.68 -0.96
CA ALA A 92 -7.29 15.77 -1.59
C ALA A 92 -5.83 16.17 -1.32
N THR A 93 -5.48 17.47 -1.33
CA THR A 93 -4.14 17.96 -0.95
C THR A 93 -3.74 17.45 0.43
N ILE A 94 -4.63 17.57 1.43
CA ILE A 94 -4.35 17.12 2.80
C ILE A 94 -4.21 15.60 2.85
N VAL A 95 -5.17 14.88 2.26
CA VAL A 95 -5.20 13.42 2.30
C VAL A 95 -3.96 12.82 1.64
N TYR A 96 -3.57 13.34 0.47
CA TYR A 96 -2.38 12.87 -0.25
C TYR A 96 -1.08 13.30 0.43
N ALA A 97 -1.00 14.51 0.97
CA ALA A 97 0.19 14.96 1.69
C ALA A 97 0.44 14.16 2.98
N ILE A 98 -0.60 14.03 3.82
CA ILE A 98 -0.52 13.27 5.08
C ILE A 98 -0.34 11.78 4.79
N GLY A 99 -1.14 11.24 3.87
CA GLY A 99 -1.07 9.83 3.49
C GLY A 99 0.28 9.46 2.88
N GLY A 100 0.79 10.25 1.94
CA GLY A 100 2.12 10.07 1.35
C GLY A 100 3.23 10.11 2.40
N ALA A 101 3.23 11.11 3.28
CA ALA A 101 4.22 11.22 4.35
C ALA A 101 4.14 10.06 5.36
N PHE A 102 2.93 9.65 5.75
CA PHE A 102 2.68 8.52 6.65
C PHE A 102 3.18 7.21 6.07
N ILE A 103 2.86 6.96 4.80
CA ILE A 103 3.29 5.77 4.05
C ILE A 103 4.82 5.72 3.94
N MET A 104 5.45 6.83 3.55
CA MET A 104 6.92 6.90 3.45
C MET A 104 7.59 6.67 4.80
N TYR A 105 7.09 7.32 5.85
CA TYR A 105 7.62 7.15 7.20
C TYR A 105 7.53 5.68 7.65
N THR A 106 6.38 5.05 7.44
CA THR A 106 6.15 3.65 7.80
C THR A 106 7.09 2.74 7.03
N ALA A 107 7.21 2.90 5.71
CA ALA A 107 8.12 2.11 4.88
C ALA A 107 9.58 2.23 5.34
N VAL A 108 10.07 3.45 5.56
CA VAL A 108 11.46 3.68 6.04
C VAL A 108 11.69 3.08 7.41
N LYS A 109 10.73 3.23 8.32
CA LYS A 109 10.80 2.67 9.68
C LYS A 109 10.88 1.14 9.65
N GLU A 110 10.03 0.48 8.87
CA GLU A 110 10.01 -0.97 8.74
C GLU A 110 11.30 -1.50 8.08
N ILE A 111 11.78 -0.83 7.02
CA ILE A 111 13.07 -1.16 6.39
C ILE A 111 14.21 -1.04 7.40
N SER A 112 14.26 0.04 8.19
CA SER A 112 15.27 0.25 9.22
C SER A 112 15.22 -0.81 10.33
N HIS A 113 14.01 -1.22 10.74
CA HIS A 113 13.82 -2.27 11.73
C HIS A 113 14.34 -3.63 11.22
N MET A 114 14.06 -3.99 9.97
CA MET A 114 14.61 -5.23 9.40
C MET A 114 16.13 -5.23 9.30
N LEU A 115 16.75 -4.08 9.03
CA LEU A 115 18.21 -3.96 8.93
C LEU A 115 18.92 -4.01 10.30
N SER A 116 18.22 -3.62 11.38
CA SER A 116 18.78 -3.61 12.74
C SER A 116 18.65 -4.95 13.48
N LEU A 117 17.84 -5.88 12.96
CA LEU A 117 17.73 -7.23 13.49
C LEU A 117 18.90 -8.12 13.06
N HIS A 118 19.98 -8.12 13.86
CA HIS A 118 20.99 -9.20 13.90
C HIS A 118 20.72 -10.24 15.01
N ASP A 119 19.57 -10.16 15.69
CA ASP A 119 19.17 -11.12 16.74
C ASP A 119 17.69 -11.52 16.57
N PRO A 120 17.39 -12.82 16.37
CA PRO A 120 16.02 -13.30 16.40
C PRO A 120 15.63 -13.68 17.83
N SER A 121 15.09 -12.72 18.58
CA SER A 121 14.34 -12.99 19.81
C SER A 121 13.08 -12.13 19.88
N HIS A 122 12.17 -12.36 18.93
CA HIS A 122 10.77 -12.07 19.20
C HIS A 122 10.19 -13.25 20.00
N ASP A 123 10.41 -13.22 21.31
CA ASP A 123 9.56 -13.92 22.26
C ASP A 123 8.15 -13.36 22.12
N VAL A 124 7.33 -14.03 21.32
CA VAL A 124 5.89 -13.91 21.42
C VAL A 124 5.51 -14.69 22.68
N GLU A 125 5.54 -14.02 23.83
CA GLU A 125 4.85 -14.50 25.02
C GLU A 125 3.37 -14.69 24.63
N ALA A 126 3.00 -15.95 24.46
CA ALA A 126 1.66 -16.41 24.15
C ALA A 126 0.74 -16.12 25.33
N LYS A 127 0.27 -14.87 25.46
CA LYS A 127 -0.90 -14.55 26.30
C LYS A 127 -2.16 -15.04 25.59
N SER A 128 -2.36 -16.36 25.65
CA SER A 128 -3.62 -17.04 25.40
C SER A 128 -4.68 -16.49 26.36
N GLY A 129 -5.84 -16.07 25.84
CA GLY A 129 -6.96 -15.63 26.68
C GLY A 129 -7.89 -14.56 26.10
N LYS A 130 -7.60 -13.99 24.93
CA LYS A 130 -8.53 -13.05 24.28
C LYS A 130 -9.72 -13.80 23.67
N SER A 131 -10.93 -13.31 23.92
CA SER A 131 -12.15 -13.82 23.27
C SER A 131 -12.04 -13.70 21.75
N ALA A 132 -12.59 -14.67 21.02
CA ALA A 132 -12.61 -14.69 19.55
C ALA A 132 -13.17 -13.37 18.96
N ALA A 133 -14.18 -12.77 19.58
CA ALA A 133 -14.75 -11.49 19.15
C ALA A 133 -13.76 -10.33 19.33
N SER A 134 -12.98 -10.31 20.41
CA SER A 134 -11.95 -9.28 20.64
C SER A 134 -10.81 -9.39 19.63
N VAL A 135 -10.42 -10.62 19.28
CA VAL A 135 -9.42 -10.89 18.25
C VAL A 135 -9.90 -10.40 16.88
N VAL A 136 -11.16 -10.71 16.50
CA VAL A 136 -11.74 -10.21 15.25
C VAL A 136 -11.81 -8.68 15.24
N ALA A 137 -12.25 -8.04 16.33
CA ALA A 137 -12.32 -6.58 16.41
C ALA A 137 -10.94 -5.92 16.24
N LEU A 138 -9.90 -6.48 16.83
CA LEU A 138 -8.53 -5.97 16.70
C LEU A 138 -7.98 -6.17 15.28
N ILE A 139 -8.24 -7.33 14.68
CA ILE A 139 -7.94 -7.61 13.26
C ILE A 139 -8.60 -6.55 12.37
N VAL A 140 -9.88 -6.29 12.58
CA VAL A 140 -10.67 -5.33 11.81
C VAL A 140 -10.13 -3.91 11.99
N PHE A 141 -9.82 -3.51 13.21
CA PHE A 141 -9.28 -2.19 13.51
C PHE A 141 -7.92 -1.95 12.84
N MET A 142 -6.99 -2.89 12.99
CA MET A 142 -5.68 -2.77 12.34
C MET A 142 -5.79 -2.84 10.82
N ASN A 143 -6.68 -3.68 10.29
CA ASN A 143 -6.92 -3.73 8.86
C ASN A 143 -7.50 -2.42 8.34
N LEU A 144 -8.34 -1.72 9.09
CA LEU A 144 -8.85 -0.41 8.70
C LEU A 144 -7.69 0.60 8.56
N ILE A 145 -6.76 0.64 9.52
CA ILE A 145 -5.57 1.51 9.48
C ILE A 145 -4.73 1.19 8.24
N PHE A 146 -4.36 -0.07 8.02
CA PHE A 146 -3.57 -0.48 6.84
C PHE A 146 -4.33 -0.33 5.52
N SER A 147 -5.67 -0.32 5.56
CA SER A 147 -6.48 -0.16 4.37
C SER A 147 -6.40 1.26 3.82
N PHE A 148 -6.18 2.27 4.67
CA PHE A 148 -5.93 3.64 4.19
C PHE A 148 -4.76 3.68 3.22
N ASP A 149 -3.62 3.09 3.58
CA ASP A 149 -2.43 3.09 2.73
C ASP A 149 -2.70 2.42 1.38
N SER A 150 -3.33 1.24 1.42
CA SER A 150 -3.64 0.48 0.20
C SER A 150 -4.68 1.16 -0.69
N VAL A 151 -5.65 1.88 -0.11
CA VAL A 151 -6.69 2.60 -0.87
C VAL A 151 -6.09 3.86 -1.51
N LEU A 152 -5.32 4.65 -0.76
CA LEU A 152 -4.62 5.81 -1.31
C LEU A 152 -3.64 5.42 -2.41
N SER A 153 -2.89 4.33 -2.19
CA SER A 153 -1.99 3.76 -3.20
C SER A 153 -2.71 3.37 -4.49
N ALA A 154 -3.92 2.82 -4.36
CA ALA A 154 -4.69 2.36 -5.49
C ALA A 154 -5.31 3.54 -6.29
N ILE A 155 -5.80 4.56 -5.57
CA ILE A 155 -6.34 5.80 -6.14
C ILE A 155 -5.26 6.55 -6.94
N ALA A 156 -4.00 6.51 -6.50
CA ALA A 156 -2.88 7.09 -7.25
C ALA A 156 -2.63 6.43 -8.63
N ILE A 157 -3.15 5.21 -8.86
CA ILE A 157 -2.94 4.46 -10.10
C ILE A 157 -4.10 4.66 -11.07
N THR A 158 -5.33 4.54 -10.56
CA THR A 158 -6.55 4.72 -11.35
C THR A 158 -7.68 5.22 -10.48
N GLN A 159 -8.54 6.05 -11.07
CA GLN A 159 -9.77 6.54 -10.45
C GLN A 159 -11.01 5.71 -10.84
N VAL A 160 -10.82 4.65 -11.64
CA VAL A 160 -11.93 3.81 -12.08
C VAL A 160 -12.35 2.88 -10.94
N PHE A 161 -13.43 3.25 -10.25
CA PHE A 161 -13.98 2.49 -9.11
C PHE A 161 -14.14 0.99 -9.40
N ALA A 162 -14.64 0.63 -10.59
CA ALA A 162 -14.83 -0.77 -10.97
C ALA A 162 -13.52 -1.57 -11.01
N VAL A 163 -12.41 -0.95 -11.44
CA VAL A 163 -11.09 -1.58 -11.47
C VAL A 163 -10.55 -1.75 -10.04
N LEU A 164 -10.65 -0.69 -9.23
CA LEU A 164 -10.21 -0.70 -7.82
C LEU A 164 -10.96 -1.76 -7.00
N ALA A 165 -12.29 -1.78 -7.08
CA ALA A 165 -13.14 -2.73 -6.37
C ALA A 165 -12.88 -4.18 -6.82
N THR A 166 -12.72 -4.40 -8.14
CA THR A 166 -12.41 -5.74 -8.67
C THR A 166 -11.06 -6.22 -8.16
N ALA A 167 -10.03 -5.38 -8.14
CA ALA A 167 -8.74 -5.72 -7.57
C ALA A 167 -8.88 -6.15 -6.10
N ILE A 168 -9.55 -5.33 -5.27
CA ILE A 168 -9.75 -5.62 -3.84
C ILE A 168 -10.46 -6.96 -3.63
N ILE A 169 -11.52 -7.24 -4.41
CA ILE A 169 -12.26 -8.50 -4.31
C ILE A 169 -11.39 -9.69 -4.73
N LEU A 170 -10.69 -9.59 -5.87
CA LEU A 170 -9.81 -10.66 -6.35
C LEU A 170 -8.68 -10.95 -5.36
N SER A 171 -8.07 -9.91 -4.80
CA SER A 171 -7.06 -10.03 -3.75
C SER A 171 -7.63 -10.67 -2.48
N GLY A 172 -8.82 -10.24 -2.04
CA GLY A 172 -9.52 -10.82 -0.90
C GLY A 172 -9.85 -12.31 -1.07
N VAL A 173 -10.31 -12.70 -2.26
CA VAL A 173 -10.56 -14.11 -2.60
C VAL A 173 -9.25 -14.90 -2.60
N ALA A 174 -8.19 -14.36 -3.22
CA ALA A 174 -6.87 -14.99 -3.20
C ALA A 174 -6.35 -15.18 -1.77
N MET A 175 -6.56 -14.20 -0.89
CA MET A 175 -6.22 -14.30 0.54
C MET A 175 -7.01 -15.43 1.22
N LEU A 176 -8.31 -15.57 0.98
CA LEU A 176 -9.11 -16.65 1.58
C LEU A 176 -8.62 -18.04 1.14
N VAL A 177 -8.33 -18.20 -0.16
CA VAL A 177 -7.91 -19.49 -0.73
C VAL A 177 -6.48 -19.84 -0.33
N LEU A 178 -5.60 -18.83 -0.23
CA LEU A 178 -4.17 -19.03 -0.08
C LEU A 178 -3.62 -18.63 1.29
N ALA A 179 -4.44 -18.20 2.26
CA ALA A 179 -3.99 -17.66 3.54
C ALA A 179 -2.91 -18.52 4.22
N ASP A 180 -3.15 -19.83 4.34
CA ASP A 180 -2.22 -20.77 4.98
C ASP A 180 -0.94 -21.02 4.18
N GLY A 181 -0.99 -20.88 2.86
CA GLY A 181 0.15 -21.06 1.96
C GLY A 181 1.01 -19.80 1.85
N VAL A 182 0.38 -18.64 1.74
CA VAL A 182 1.02 -17.33 1.60
C VAL A 182 1.75 -16.95 2.89
N THR A 183 1.14 -17.14 4.07
CA THR A 183 1.84 -16.93 5.36
C THR A 183 3.12 -17.77 5.44
N ARG A 184 3.07 -19.06 5.08
CA ARG A 184 4.24 -19.95 5.12
C ARG A 184 5.29 -19.62 4.08
N PHE A 185 4.89 -19.26 2.86
CA PHE A 185 5.78 -18.85 1.79
C PHE A 185 6.55 -17.58 2.18
N LEU A 186 5.84 -16.57 2.68
CA LEU A 186 6.44 -15.27 2.94
C LEU A 186 7.27 -15.26 4.23
N GLN A 187 6.91 -16.04 5.26
CA GLN A 187 7.81 -16.30 6.41
C GLN A 187 9.16 -16.88 5.96
N LYS A 188 9.16 -17.71 4.91
CA LYS A 188 10.37 -18.33 4.36
C LYS A 188 11.12 -17.40 3.39
N ASN A 189 10.46 -16.36 2.88
CA ASN A 189 10.97 -15.50 1.81
C ASN A 189 10.83 -14.00 2.16
N ARG A 190 11.39 -13.58 3.31
CA ARG A 190 11.40 -12.18 3.80
C ARG A 190 11.94 -11.14 2.79
N MET A 191 12.67 -11.56 1.75
CA MET A 191 13.11 -10.64 0.70
C MET A 191 11.93 -9.98 -0.06
N TYR A 192 10.82 -10.70 -0.25
CA TYR A 192 9.64 -10.14 -0.93
C TYR A 192 8.85 -9.15 -0.05
N GLU A 193 9.01 -9.21 1.28
CA GLU A 193 8.49 -8.20 2.21
C GLU A 193 9.18 -6.85 1.97
N VAL A 194 10.52 -6.87 1.88
CA VAL A 194 11.32 -5.66 1.61
C VAL A 194 10.94 -5.01 0.28
N LEU A 195 10.73 -5.83 -0.77
CA LEU A 195 10.27 -5.36 -2.08
C LEU A 195 8.96 -4.58 -1.97
N GLY A 196 8.01 -5.06 -1.16
CA GLY A 196 6.76 -4.37 -0.89
C GLY A 196 6.93 -3.02 -0.21
N LEU A 197 7.82 -2.93 0.78
CA LEU A 197 8.12 -1.67 1.46
C LEU A 197 8.77 -0.64 0.51
N PHE A 198 9.62 -1.06 -0.41
CA PHE A 198 10.18 -0.16 -1.43
C PHE A 198 9.13 0.34 -2.42
N ILE A 199 8.22 -0.53 -2.86
CA ILE A 199 7.08 -0.15 -3.70
C ILE A 199 6.20 0.85 -2.94
N LEU A 200 5.92 0.59 -1.67
CA LEU A 200 5.15 1.46 -0.79
C LEU A 200 5.80 2.86 -0.68
N LEU A 201 7.13 2.91 -0.56
CA LEU A 201 7.90 4.16 -0.56
C LEU A 201 7.72 4.95 -1.87
N ILE A 202 7.80 4.27 -3.03
CA ILE A 202 7.56 4.89 -4.35
C ILE A 202 6.14 5.45 -4.41
N VAL A 203 5.15 4.70 -3.93
CA VAL A 203 3.76 5.17 -3.89
C VAL A 203 3.60 6.38 -2.97
N GLY A 204 4.28 6.40 -1.84
CA GLY A 204 4.31 7.58 -0.96
C GLY A 204 4.84 8.83 -1.68
N VAL A 205 5.89 8.69 -2.49
CA VAL A 205 6.39 9.77 -3.35
C VAL A 205 5.37 10.20 -4.40
N VAL A 206 4.67 9.24 -5.04
CA VAL A 206 3.60 9.55 -6.00
C VAL A 206 2.49 10.36 -5.32
N LEU A 207 2.04 9.97 -4.12
CA LEU A 207 1.01 10.68 -3.36
C LEU A 207 1.44 12.09 -2.98
N LEU A 208 2.69 12.29 -2.52
CA LEU A 208 3.20 13.64 -2.27
C LEU A 208 3.21 14.50 -3.55
N GLY A 209 3.51 13.88 -4.69
CA GLY A 209 3.37 14.51 -6.00
C GLY A 209 1.92 14.90 -6.33
N GLU A 210 0.98 13.97 -6.14
CA GLU A 210 -0.46 14.20 -6.35
C GLU A 210 -1.00 15.28 -5.42
N ALA A 211 -0.50 15.37 -4.18
CA ALA A 211 -0.84 16.44 -3.26
C ALA A 211 -0.53 17.83 -3.84
N GLY A 212 0.55 17.93 -4.62
CA GLY A 212 0.96 19.17 -5.26
C GLY A 212 0.01 19.65 -6.35
N GLN A 213 -0.65 18.74 -7.04
CA GLN A 213 -1.58 19.04 -8.13
C GLN A 213 -3.06 18.88 -7.73
N ALA A 214 -3.34 18.37 -6.53
CA ALA A 214 -4.69 18.04 -6.09
C ALA A 214 -5.66 19.23 -6.12
N ALA A 215 -5.20 20.44 -5.76
CA ALA A 215 -6.00 21.65 -5.84
C ALA A 215 -6.24 22.12 -7.28
N VAL A 216 -5.29 21.88 -8.18
CA VAL A 216 -5.43 22.14 -9.62
C VAL A 216 -6.50 21.22 -10.20
N HIS A 217 -6.35 19.90 -10.00
CA HIS A 217 -7.32 18.90 -10.48
C HIS A 217 -8.73 19.17 -9.94
N GLY A 218 -8.85 19.54 -8.66
CA GLY A 218 -10.15 19.90 -8.07
C GLY A 218 -10.75 21.16 -8.69
N ALA A 219 -9.94 22.20 -8.96
CA ALA A 219 -10.42 23.39 -9.64
C ALA A 219 -10.86 23.12 -11.08
N GLU A 220 -10.12 22.28 -11.82
CA GLU A 220 -10.48 21.86 -13.18
C GLU A 220 -11.77 21.04 -13.22
N ALA A 221 -11.95 20.12 -12.27
CA ALA A 221 -13.17 19.31 -12.14
C ALA A 221 -14.42 20.18 -11.90
N MET A 222 -14.25 21.31 -11.21
CA MET A 222 -15.30 22.32 -11.04
C MET A 222 -15.47 23.29 -12.24
N GLY A 223 -14.69 23.12 -13.31
CA GLY A 223 -14.83 23.89 -14.56
C GLY A 223 -13.90 25.09 -14.69
N MET A 224 -12.90 25.26 -13.83
CA MET A 224 -11.85 26.28 -13.99
C MET A 224 -10.94 25.93 -15.17
N ALA A 225 -10.50 26.92 -15.94
CA ALA A 225 -9.56 26.70 -17.03
C ALA A 225 -8.17 26.29 -16.49
N HIS A 226 -7.47 25.39 -17.19
CA HIS A 226 -6.16 24.88 -16.78
C HIS A 226 -5.14 25.97 -16.42
N GLU A 227 -5.08 27.04 -17.23
CA GLU A 227 -4.15 28.18 -17.00
C GLU A 227 -4.41 28.90 -15.67
N GLU A 228 -5.67 29.03 -15.27
CA GLU A 228 -6.06 29.65 -14.00
C GLU A 228 -5.84 28.67 -12.84
N ALA A 229 -6.22 27.40 -13.03
CA ALA A 229 -6.07 26.35 -12.04
C ALA A 229 -4.59 26.11 -11.70
N LYS A 230 -3.67 26.27 -12.65
CA LYS A 230 -2.23 26.11 -12.44
C LYS A 230 -1.66 27.05 -11.38
N ALA A 231 -2.31 28.18 -11.09
CA ALA A 231 -1.92 29.05 -9.98
C ALA A 231 -2.12 28.38 -8.60
N LEU A 232 -2.97 27.36 -8.52
CA LEU A 232 -3.22 26.56 -7.31
C LEU A 232 -2.23 25.39 -7.15
N ALA A 233 -1.33 25.16 -8.11
CA ALA A 233 -0.31 24.13 -7.98
C ALA A 233 0.59 24.42 -6.78
N LEU A 234 0.81 23.42 -5.93
CA LEU A 234 1.69 23.56 -4.77
C LEU A 234 3.13 23.69 -5.25
N ARG A 235 3.77 24.77 -4.81
CA ARG A 235 5.17 25.07 -5.08
C ARG A 235 5.93 25.08 -3.78
N VAL A 236 7.10 24.45 -3.78
CA VAL A 236 8.03 24.44 -2.66
C VAL A 236 9.35 25.04 -3.15
N PHE A 237 9.83 26.09 -2.48
CA PHE A 237 10.97 26.89 -2.92
C PHE A 237 10.86 27.41 -4.37
N GLY A 238 9.64 27.72 -4.81
CA GLY A 238 9.35 28.19 -6.17
C GLY A 238 9.26 27.10 -7.23
N TYR A 239 9.55 25.84 -6.88
CA TYR A 239 9.41 24.70 -7.79
C TYR A 239 8.07 24.00 -7.60
N GLU A 240 7.39 23.75 -8.72
CA GLU A 240 6.13 23.04 -8.74
C GLU A 240 6.33 21.56 -8.40
N ILE A 241 5.50 21.06 -7.48
CA ILE A 241 5.45 19.64 -7.16
C ILE A 241 4.57 18.94 -8.19
N VAL A 242 5.19 18.08 -9.00
CA VAL A 242 4.52 17.36 -10.09
C VAL A 242 4.54 15.86 -9.78
N PRO A 243 3.40 15.16 -9.90
CA PRO A 243 3.35 13.71 -9.72
C PRO A 243 4.15 12.99 -10.80
N MET A 244 4.73 11.85 -10.42
CA MET A 244 5.39 10.97 -11.36
C MET A 244 4.36 10.35 -12.31
N SER A 245 4.69 10.26 -13.60
CA SER A 245 3.79 9.63 -14.57
C SER A 245 3.54 8.14 -14.29
N LYS A 246 2.35 7.62 -14.66
CA LYS A 246 2.02 6.20 -14.50
C LYS A 246 3.03 5.27 -15.17
N SER A 247 3.57 5.64 -16.33
CA SER A 247 4.57 4.84 -17.04
C SER A 247 5.89 4.79 -16.27
N THR A 248 6.34 5.92 -15.72
CA THR A 248 7.52 5.96 -14.85
C THR A 248 7.30 5.13 -13.58
N PHE A 249 6.09 5.18 -13.00
CA PHE A 249 5.72 4.31 -11.87
C PHE A 249 5.86 2.82 -12.20
N TYR A 250 5.20 2.37 -13.28
CA TYR A 250 5.26 0.97 -13.70
C TYR A 250 6.68 0.53 -14.06
N PHE A 251 7.42 1.38 -14.76
CA PHE A 251 8.81 1.12 -15.09
C PHE A 251 9.66 0.93 -13.83
N SER A 252 9.54 1.84 -12.85
CA SER A 252 10.27 1.73 -11.58
C SER A 252 9.95 0.45 -10.82
N VAL A 253 8.67 0.04 -10.75
CA VAL A 253 8.29 -1.21 -10.09
C VAL A 253 8.83 -2.43 -10.83
N ILE A 254 8.73 -2.47 -12.17
CA ILE A 254 9.28 -3.58 -12.96
C ILE A 254 10.79 -3.71 -12.76
N VAL A 255 11.51 -2.58 -12.79
CA VAL A 255 12.95 -2.55 -12.54
C VAL A 255 13.27 -3.05 -11.13
N LEU A 256 12.54 -2.59 -10.12
CA LEU A 256 12.73 -3.01 -8.74
C LEU A 256 12.53 -4.53 -8.57
N VAL A 257 11.47 -5.08 -9.16
CA VAL A 257 11.21 -6.53 -9.17
C VAL A 257 12.31 -7.30 -9.89
N ALA A 258 12.77 -6.80 -11.04
CA ALA A 258 13.85 -7.43 -11.80
C ALA A 258 15.17 -7.44 -11.01
N VAL A 259 15.52 -6.33 -10.35
CA VAL A 259 16.68 -6.22 -9.47
C VAL A 259 16.58 -7.21 -8.32
N GLU A 260 15.41 -7.31 -7.67
CA GLU A 260 15.19 -8.25 -6.57
C GLU A 260 15.34 -9.71 -7.02
N ILE A 261 14.84 -10.07 -8.21
CA ILE A 261 15.02 -11.41 -8.78
C ILE A 261 16.51 -11.72 -9.01
N ILE A 262 17.27 -10.77 -9.56
CA ILE A 262 18.72 -10.93 -9.80
C ILE A 262 19.46 -11.07 -8.47
N GLN A 263 19.18 -10.22 -7.48
CA GLN A 263 19.80 -10.27 -6.15
C GLN A 263 19.47 -11.58 -5.42
N SER A 264 18.22 -12.03 -5.47
CA SER A 264 17.80 -13.31 -4.90
C SER A 264 18.56 -14.49 -5.54
N GLY A 265 18.73 -14.47 -6.86
CA GLY A 265 19.52 -15.47 -7.58
C GLY A 265 20.99 -15.47 -7.17
N TYR A 266 21.60 -14.29 -7.06
CA TYR A 266 22.99 -14.13 -6.64
C TYR A 266 23.23 -14.61 -5.20
N SER A 267 22.37 -14.20 -4.25
CA SER A 267 22.46 -14.65 -2.84
C SER A 267 22.28 -16.16 -2.69
N ARG A 268 21.40 -16.79 -3.49
CA ARG A 268 21.26 -18.26 -3.50
C ARG A 268 22.53 -18.95 -3.96
N LYS A 269 23.19 -18.43 -5.01
CA LYS A 269 24.44 -18.98 -5.54
C LYS A 269 25.58 -18.85 -4.51
N LEU A 270 25.74 -17.67 -3.90
CA LEU A 270 26.71 -17.43 -2.83
C LEU A 270 26.52 -18.37 -1.64
N ASN A 271 25.26 -18.56 -1.20
CA ASN A 271 24.95 -19.45 -0.09
C ASN A 271 25.23 -20.93 -0.42
N ALA A 272 25.02 -21.35 -1.67
CA ALA A 272 25.38 -22.69 -2.12
C ALA A 272 26.91 -22.91 -2.12
N GLU A 273 27.66 -21.91 -2.58
CA GLU A 273 29.13 -21.94 -2.60
C GLU A 273 29.72 -21.96 -1.17
N ARG A 274 29.20 -21.13 -0.26
CA ARG A 274 29.59 -21.15 1.17
C ARG A 274 29.33 -22.51 1.82
N LYS A 275 28.19 -23.14 1.54
CA LYS A 275 27.87 -24.47 2.06
C LYS A 275 28.81 -25.55 1.52
N ALA A 276 29.13 -25.50 0.23
CA ALA A 276 30.08 -26.43 -0.37
C ALA A 276 31.48 -26.31 0.26
N LEU A 277 31.94 -25.08 0.50
CA LEU A 277 33.22 -24.81 1.18
C LEU A 277 33.24 -25.34 2.63
N GLN A 278 32.14 -25.19 3.36
CA GLN A 278 32.02 -25.69 4.74
C GLN A 278 31.99 -27.23 4.81
N SER A 279 31.33 -27.91 3.87
CA SER A 279 31.30 -29.39 3.83
C SER A 279 32.63 -30.03 3.44
N HIS A 280 33.55 -29.28 2.81
CA HIS A 280 34.90 -29.76 2.48
C HIS A 280 35.89 -29.64 3.66
N HIS A 281 35.54 -28.93 4.73
CA HIS A 281 36.38 -28.74 5.92
C HIS A 281 35.89 -29.53 7.15
N SER A 282 34.85 -30.36 7.00
CA SER A 282 34.32 -31.28 8.02
C SER A 282 34.58 -32.73 7.62
#